data_AF-A0A7Y2CSH5-F1
#
_entry.id   AF-A0A7Y2CSH5-F1
#
_cell.length_a   1.000
_cell.length_b   1.000
_cell.length_c   1.000
_cell.angle_alpha   90.00
_cell.angle_beta   90.00
_cell.angle_gamma   90.00
#
_symmetry.space_group_name_H-M   'P 1'
#
loop_
_entity.id
_entity.type
_entity.pdbx_description
1 polymer ?
#
loop_
_entity_poly.entity_id
_entity_poly.type
_entity_poly.pdbx_seq_one_letter_code
_entity_poly.pdbx_strand_id
1 'polypeptide(L)'
;MDSESSSGTPTGVQHDVRKIRRSISSIYHDINNPISIVAGNTEILIEMAASAGLGSEFVDPLRDIDKATRQISEQVERLIEVQDLMPD
;
A
#
# COMPACT_ATOMS: atom_id res chain seq x y z
N MET A 1 -25.25 29.88 -37.02
CA MET A 1 -24.12 30.51 -36.33
C MET A 1 -24.07 29.89 -34.96
N ASP A 2 -22.90 29.31 -34.71
CA ASP A 2 -22.27 28.97 -33.43
C ASP A 2 -22.84 27.79 -32.63
N SER A 3 -22.26 26.65 -33.02
CA SER A 3 -22.07 25.43 -32.27
C SER A 3 -21.35 25.68 -30.94
N GLU A 4 -21.95 25.27 -29.83
CA GLU A 4 -21.21 24.85 -28.63
C GLU A 4 -21.56 23.40 -28.33
N SER A 5 -21.04 22.51 -29.18
CA SER A 5 -20.87 21.11 -28.83
C SER A 5 -19.82 21.05 -27.73
N SER A 6 -20.29 20.86 -26.49
CA SER A 6 -19.48 20.44 -25.35
C SER A 6 -18.84 19.08 -25.68
N SER A 7 -17.66 19.11 -26.30
CA SER A 7 -16.80 17.95 -26.46
C SER A 7 -15.86 17.89 -25.27
N GLY A 8 -16.26 17.17 -24.22
CA GLY A 8 -15.31 16.67 -23.23
C GLY A 8 -14.26 15.83 -23.95
N THR A 9 -13.08 16.40 -24.19
CA THR A 9 -12.05 15.77 -25.04
C THR A 9 -11.50 14.49 -24.40
N PRO A 10 -11.31 13.39 -25.16
CA PRO A 10 -10.70 12.13 -24.70
C PRO A 10 -9.33 12.30 -24.00
N THR A 11 -8.63 13.39 -24.31
CA THR A 11 -7.30 13.73 -23.80
C THR A 11 -7.28 14.03 -22.29
N GLY A 12 -8.36 14.60 -21.74
CA GLY A 12 -8.44 14.94 -20.31
C GLY A 12 -8.54 13.69 -19.44
N VAL A 13 -9.39 12.74 -19.83
CA VAL A 13 -9.59 11.48 -19.11
C VAL A 13 -8.31 10.66 -19.09
N GLN A 14 -7.60 10.53 -20.22
CA GLN A 14 -6.32 9.82 -20.27
C GLN A 14 -5.23 10.49 -19.42
N HIS A 15 -5.21 11.83 -19.38
CA HIS A 15 -4.29 12.56 -18.50
C HIS A 15 -4.58 12.29 -17.02
N ASP A 16 -5.86 12.29 -16.64
CA ASP A 16 -6.28 12.06 -15.26
C ASP A 16 -6.01 10.61 -14.82
N VAL A 17 -6.26 9.63 -15.69
CA VAL A 17 -5.92 8.22 -15.42
C VAL A 17 -4.41 8.05 -15.23
N ARG A 18 -3.57 8.65 -16.09
CA ARG A 18 -2.11 8.63 -15.90
C ARG A 18 -1.67 9.27 -14.59
N LYS A 19 -2.32 10.35 -14.17
CA LYS A 19 -2.03 11.01 -12.89
C LYS A 19 -2.39 10.09 -11.71
N ILE A 20 -3.55 9.45 -11.76
CA ILE A 20 -4.00 8.48 -10.74
C ILE A 20 -3.01 7.30 -10.67
N ARG A 21 -2.61 6.73 -11.81
CA ARG A 21 -1.60 5.66 -11.87
C ARG A 21 -0.31 6.04 -11.14
N ARG A 22 0.27 7.21 -11.47
CA ARG A 22 1.50 7.70 -10.80
C ARG A 22 1.31 7.91 -9.29
N SER A 23 0.16 8.45 -8.88
CA SER A 23 -0.15 8.65 -7.46
C SER A 23 -0.26 7.32 -6.72
N ILE A 24 -0.91 6.31 -7.29
CA ILE A 24 -1.01 4.97 -6.69
C ILE A 24 0.38 4.34 -6.56
N SER A 25 1.22 4.40 -7.60
CA SER A 25 2.59 3.87 -7.52
C SER A 25 3.45 4.58 -6.47
N SER A 26 3.32 5.90 -6.33
CA SER A 26 4.00 6.65 -5.26
C SER A 26 3.55 6.17 -3.88
N ILE A 27 2.23 6.11 -3.66
CA ILE A 27 1.65 5.66 -2.39
C ILE A 27 2.10 4.23 -2.06
N TYR A 28 2.13 3.34 -3.04
CA TYR A 28 2.63 1.97 -2.87
C TYR A 28 4.08 1.96 -2.37
N HIS A 29 4.97 2.71 -3.00
CA HIS A 29 6.37 2.80 -2.56
C HIS A 29 6.51 3.44 -1.17
N ASP A 30 5.77 4.52 -0.92
CA ASP A 30 5.80 5.28 0.32
C ASP A 30 5.27 4.47 1.51
N ILE A 31 4.32 3.55 1.29
CA ILE A 31 3.75 2.69 2.33
C ILE A 31 4.55 1.39 2.50
N ASN A 32 5.03 0.76 1.43
CA ASN A 32 5.74 -0.52 1.55
C ASN A 32 7.07 -0.41 2.28
N ASN A 33 7.77 0.72 2.16
CA ASN A 33 9.02 0.95 2.88
C ASN A 33 8.84 0.92 4.41
N PRO A 34 7.95 1.73 5.03
CA PRO A 34 7.70 1.65 6.46
C PRO A 34 7.09 0.31 6.89
N ILE A 35 6.22 -0.33 6.08
CA ILE A 35 5.70 -1.68 6.38
C ILE A 35 6.85 -2.68 6.52
N SER A 36 7.79 -2.68 5.57
CA SER A 36 8.93 -3.59 5.57
C SER A 36 9.81 -3.39 6.80
N ILE A 37 10.04 -2.13 7.21
CA ILE A 37 10.78 -1.80 8.42
C ILE A 37 10.06 -2.29 9.68
N VAL A 38 8.75 -2.04 9.80
CA VAL A 38 7.97 -2.46 10.97
C VAL A 38 7.91 -3.99 11.05
N ALA A 39 7.68 -4.68 9.93
CA ALA A 39 7.66 -6.13 9.88
C ALA A 39 9.00 -6.74 10.33
N GLY A 40 10.12 -6.27 9.75
CA GLY A 40 11.45 -6.76 10.12
C GLY A 40 11.81 -6.48 11.59
N ASN A 41 11.50 -5.28 12.09
CA ASN A 41 11.69 -4.96 13.50
C ASN A 41 10.84 -5.85 14.41
N THR A 42 9.61 -6.15 14.01
CA THR A 42 8.69 -7.00 14.77
C THR A 42 9.19 -8.45 14.83
N GLU A 43 9.71 -8.97 13.72
CA GLU A 43 10.33 -10.30 13.66
C GLU A 43 11.52 -10.39 14.62
N ILE A 44 12.44 -9.41 14.58
CA ILE A 44 13.59 -9.33 15.50
C ILE A 44 13.12 -9.27 16.96
N LEU A 45 12.10 -8.47 17.27
CA LEU A 45 11.59 -8.35 18.63
C LEU A 45 10.95 -9.65 19.14
N ILE A 46 10.29 -10.42 18.27
CA ILE A 46 9.76 -11.74 18.61
C ILE A 46 10.90 -12.71 18.96
N GLU A 47 11.98 -12.72 18.17
CA GLU A 47 13.16 -13.53 18.44
C GLU A 47 13.85 -13.15 19.75
N MET A 48 13.96 -11.85 20.04
CA MET A 48 14.50 -11.34 21.30
C MET A 48 13.61 -11.71 22.49
N ALA A 49 12.30 -11.59 22.35
CA ALA A 49 11.33 -11.97 23.38
C ALA A 49 11.43 -13.48 23.69
N ALA A 50 11.52 -14.31 22.66
CA ALA A 50 11.72 -15.75 22.81
C ALA A 50 13.06 -16.07 23.51
N SER A 51 14.14 -15.41 23.11
CA SER A 51 15.48 -15.60 23.69
C SER A 51 15.57 -15.16 25.15
N ALA A 52 14.84 -14.10 25.52
CA ALA A 52 14.76 -13.60 26.89
C ALA A 52 13.74 -14.36 27.76
N GLY A 53 13.00 -15.32 27.20
CA GLY A 53 11.96 -16.06 27.91
C GLY A 53 10.75 -15.20 28.31
N LEU A 54 10.45 -14.15 27.53
CA LEU A 54 9.29 -13.31 27.76
C LEU A 54 8.00 -14.07 27.44
N GLY A 55 6.96 -13.82 28.23
CA GLY A 55 5.67 -14.47 28.09
C GLY A 55 4.85 -13.95 26.91
N SER A 56 3.68 -14.56 26.73
CA SER A 56 2.71 -14.23 25.68
C SER A 56 2.26 -12.78 25.71
N GLU A 57 2.30 -12.13 26.89
CA GLU A 57 1.99 -10.71 27.05
C GLU A 57 2.91 -9.77 26.24
N PHE A 58 4.10 -10.23 25.87
CA PHE A 58 5.00 -9.50 24.97
C PHE A 58 4.96 -10.04 23.54
N VAL A 59 4.85 -11.36 23.37
CA VAL A 59 4.89 -12.00 22.05
C VAL A 59 3.60 -11.76 21.25
N ASP A 60 2.44 -11.81 21.88
CA ASP A 60 1.16 -11.72 21.18
C ASP A 60 0.93 -10.32 20.57
N PRO A 61 1.20 -9.19 21.26
CA PRO A 61 1.13 -7.88 20.62
C PRO A 61 2.07 -7.71 19.43
N LEU A 62 3.27 -8.31 19.48
CA LEU A 62 4.19 -8.29 18.35
C LEU A 62 3.63 -9.09 17.17
N ARG A 63 3.04 -10.27 17.42
CA ARG A 63 2.36 -11.04 16.37
C ARG A 63 1.17 -10.30 15.76
N ASP A 64 0.43 -9.55 16.57
CA ASP A 64 -0.67 -8.71 16.09
C ASP A 64 -0.15 -7.57 15.19
N ILE A 65 0.98 -6.96 15.54
CA ILE A 65 1.65 -5.95 14.69
C ILE A 65 2.10 -6.58 13.37
N ASP A 66 2.80 -7.72 13.40
CA ASP A 66 3.24 -8.42 12.18
C ASP A 66 2.04 -8.74 11.28
N LYS A 67 0.98 -9.31 11.84
CA LYS A 67 -0.25 -9.60 11.11
C LYS A 67 -0.87 -8.34 10.48
N ALA A 68 -0.94 -7.23 11.23
CA ALA A 68 -1.47 -5.98 10.72
C ALA A 68 -0.61 -5.44 9.56
N THR A 69 0.72 -5.49 9.68
CA THR A 69 1.62 -5.04 8.60
C THR A 69 1.44 -5.85 7.31
N ARG A 70 1.28 -7.18 7.42
CA ARG A 70 0.99 -8.07 6.28
C ARG A 70 -0.35 -7.74 5.64
N GLN A 71 -1.39 -7.55 6.45
CA GLN A 71 -2.72 -7.18 5.95
C GLN A 71 -2.69 -5.86 5.18
N ILE A 72 -1.95 -4.86 5.66
CA ILE A 72 -1.81 -3.58 4.96
C ILE A 72 -1.03 -3.77 3.66
N SER A 73 0.06 -4.54 3.66
CA SER A 73 0.82 -4.86 2.44
C SER A 73 -0.09 -5.47 1.37
N GLU A 74 -0.91 -6.47 1.75
CA GLU A 74 -1.86 -7.10 0.84
C GLU A 74 -2.91 -6.11 0.30
N GLN A 75 -3.37 -5.14 1.10
CA GLN A 75 -4.31 -4.12 0.60
C GLN A 75 -3.64 -3.16 -0.39
N VAL A 76 -2.38 -2.82 -0.14
CA VAL A 76 -1.60 -1.90 -0.98
C VAL A 76 -1.19 -2.57 -2.29
N GLU A 77 -0.87 -3.86 -2.27
CA GLU A 77 -0.67 -4.68 -3.47
C GLU A 77 -1.93 -4.76 -4.33
N ARG A 78 -3.11 -4.95 -3.72
CA ARG A 78 -4.39 -4.90 -4.45
C ARG A 78 -4.64 -3.57 -5.14
N LEU A 79 -4.13 -2.45 -4.62
CA LEU A 79 -4.25 -1.16 -5.30
C LEU A 79 -3.40 -1.11 -6.58
N ILE A 80 -2.26 -1.79 -6.62
CA ILE A 80 -1.45 -1.96 -7.84
C ILE A 80 -2.19 -2.85 -8.85
N GLU A 81 -2.79 -3.94 -8.40
CA GLU A 81 -3.60 -4.80 -9.29
C GLU A 81 -4.76 -3.99 -9.93
N VAL A 82 -5.44 -3.15 -9.15
CA VAL A 82 -6.48 -2.24 -9.67
C VAL A 82 -5.91 -1.19 -10.61
N GLN A 83 -4.72 -0.66 -10.31
CA GLN A 83 -4.00 0.26 -11.19
C GLN A 83 -3.75 -0.38 -12.56
N ASP A 84 -3.32 -1.65 -12.60
CA ASP A 84 -3.00 -2.36 -13.84
C ASP A 84 -4.22 -2.61 -14.73
N LEU A 85 -5.43 -2.58 -14.17
CA LEU A 85 -6.69 -2.63 -14.92
C LEU A 85 -7.05 -1.28 -15.57
N MET A 86 -6.37 -0.18 -15.22
CA MET A 86 -6.64 1.14 -15.78
C MET A 86 -5.96 1.34 -17.15
N PRO A 87 -6.62 1.99 -18.12
CA PRO A 87 -6.04 2.28 -19.43
C PRO A 87 -4.82 3.22 -19.36
N ASP A 88 -3.93 3.13 -20.35
CA ASP A 88 -2.70 3.95 -20.48
C ASP A 88 -2.91 5.43 -20.87
#